data_AF-A0A966HIB3-F1
#
_entry.id   AF-A0A966HIB3-F1
#
_cell.length_a   1.000
_cell.length_b   1.000
_cell.length_c   1.000
_cell.angle_alpha   90.00
_cell.angle_beta   90.00
_cell.angle_gamma   90.00
#
_symmetry.space_group_name_H-M   'P 1'
#
loop_
_entity.id
_entity.type
_entity.pdbx_description
1 polymer ?
#
loop_
_entity_poly.entity_id
_entity_poly.type
_entity_poly.pdbx_seq_one_letter_code
_entity_poly.pdbx_strand_id
1 'polypeptide(L)' 'MTEKISTNKRERFKRLAVNRTNDVLNKVRVLSNCSNRSAYEYTEEEVNKIFSEIEKSVKIAKSKFHYPKNKKFRL' A
#
# COMPACT_ATOMS: atom_id res chain seq x y z
N MET A 1 -2.80 28.09 29.09
CA MET A 1 -3.04 27.98 27.64
C MET A 1 -2.22 26.81 27.11
N THR A 2 -2.78 25.61 27.14
CA THR A 2 -2.07 24.37 26.79
C THR A 2 -2.29 24.00 25.33
N GLU A 3 -1.17 23.67 24.69
CA GLU A 3 -0.94 23.16 23.34
C GLU A 3 -2.11 22.38 22.71
N LYS A 4 -2.65 22.89 21.58
CA LYS A 4 -3.73 22.23 20.81
C LYS A 4 -3.39 21.96 19.33
N ILE A 5 -2.11 21.95 18.97
CA ILE A 5 -1.69 21.88 17.55
C ILE A 5 -1.06 20.52 17.16
N SER A 6 -0.59 19.71 18.12
CA SER A 6 0.11 18.43 17.88
C SER A 6 -0.82 17.23 17.61
N THR A 7 -2.03 17.23 18.18
CA THR A 7 -2.98 16.10 18.09
C THR A 7 -3.57 15.94 16.68
N ASN A 8 -3.88 17.04 15.98
CA ASN A 8 -4.61 17.00 14.72
C ASN A 8 -3.86 16.26 13.59
N LYS A 9 -2.57 16.55 13.36
CA LYS A 9 -1.81 15.88 12.27
C LYS A 9 -1.64 14.39 12.51
N ARG A 10 -1.34 13.99 13.76
CA ARG A 10 -1.14 12.58 14.14
C ARG A 10 -2.45 11.80 14.10
N GLU A 11 -3.53 12.36 14.64
CA GLU A 11 -4.86 11.75 14.59
C GLU A 11 -5.40 11.66 13.17
N ARG A 12 -5.22 12.72 12.37
CA ARG A 12 -5.55 12.71 10.94
C ARG A 12 -4.79 11.62 10.21
N PHE A 13 -3.48 11.47 10.47
CA PHE A 13 -2.69 10.39 9.91
C PHE A 13 -3.24 9.02 10.32
N LYS A 14 -3.46 8.77 11.62
CA LYS A 14 -4.01 7.50 12.11
C LYS A 14 -5.35 7.16 11.45
N ARG A 15 -6.30 8.11 11.44
CA ARG A 15 -7.63 7.92 10.84
C ARG A 15 -7.53 7.58 9.36
N LEU A 16 -6.73 8.36 8.61
CA LEU A 16 -6.57 8.14 7.17
C LEU A 16 -5.80 6.85 6.85
N ALA A 17 -4.78 6.52 7.65
CA ALA A 17 -4.00 5.30 7.48
C ALA A 17 -4.88 4.06 7.69
N VAL A 18 -5.64 4.02 8.79
CA VAL A 18 -6.56 2.91 9.07
C VAL A 18 -7.57 2.73 7.94
N ASN A 19 -8.25 3.82 7.53
CA ASN A 19 -9.24 3.73 6.47
C ASN A 19 -8.63 3.23 5.15
N ARG A 20 -7.52 3.83 4.72
CA ARG A 20 -6.85 3.45 3.47
C ARG A 20 -6.30 2.04 3.50
N THR A 21 -5.78 1.58 4.64
CA THR A 21 -5.33 0.20 4.78
C THR A 21 -6.50 -0.77 4.63
N ASN A 22 -7.64 -0.50 5.28
CA ASN A 22 -8.84 -1.34 5.13
C ASN A 22 -9.35 -1.37 3.69
N ASP A 23 -9.34 -0.22 3.00
CA ASP A 23 -9.73 -0.14 1.58
C ASP A 23 -8.84 -1.03 0.71
N VAL A 24 -7.51 -0.97 0.90
CA VAL A 24 -6.55 -1.81 0.16
C VAL A 24 -6.78 -3.28 0.45
N LEU A 25 -6.91 -3.66 1.73
CA LEU A 25 -7.16 -5.06 2.12
C LEU A 25 -8.45 -5.60 1.52
N ASN A 26 -9.51 -4.78 1.50
CA ASN A 26 -10.77 -5.16 0.86
C ASN A 26 -10.62 -5.38 -0.64
N LYS A 27 -9.88 -4.51 -1.34
CA LYS A 27 -9.62 -4.67 -2.79
C LYS A 27 -8.78 -5.92 -3.08
N VAL A 28 -7.79 -6.23 -2.26
CA VAL A 28 -7.01 -7.48 -2.38
C VAL A 28 -7.91 -8.70 -2.15
N ARG A 29 -8.81 -8.66 -1.15
CA ARG A 29 -9.79 -9.72 -0.93
C ARG A 29 -10.71 -9.91 -2.14
N VAL A 30 -11.27 -8.82 -2.69
CA VAL A 30 -12.11 -8.91 -3.89
C VAL A 30 -11.34 -9.50 -5.06
N LEU A 31 -10.07 -9.09 -5.27
CA LEU A 31 -9.21 -9.66 -6.30
C LEU A 31 -8.97 -11.17 -6.10
N SER A 32 -8.83 -11.62 -4.85
CA SER A 32 -8.66 -13.07 -4.57
C SER A 32 -9.86 -13.92 -4.98
N ASN A 33 -11.06 -13.34 -5.12
CA ASN A 33 -12.23 -14.08 -5.61
C ASN A 33 -12.06 -14.53 -7.08
N CYS A 34 -11.19 -13.85 -7.85
CA CYS A 34 -10.84 -14.28 -9.21
C CYS A 34 -10.09 -15.61 -9.24
N SER A 35 -9.62 -16.12 -8.10
CA SER A 35 -9.02 -17.46 -8.00
C SER A 35 -10.03 -18.60 -8.19
N ASN A 36 -11.32 -18.31 -8.26
CA ASN A 36 -12.32 -19.32 -8.52
C ASN A 36 -12.25 -19.82 -9.97
N ARG A 37 -11.52 -20.92 -10.18
CA ARG A 37 -11.37 -21.59 -11.48
C ARG A 37 -12.68 -22.15 -12.06
N SER A 38 -13.75 -22.27 -11.25
CA SER A 38 -15.06 -22.67 -11.77
C SER A 38 -15.79 -21.53 -12.50
N ALA A 39 -15.41 -20.28 -12.21
CA ALA A 39 -16.03 -19.08 -12.78
C ALA A 39 -15.11 -18.34 -13.74
N TYR A 40 -13.79 -18.55 -13.65
CA TYR A 40 -12.79 -17.81 -14.41
C TYR A 40 -11.70 -18.74 -14.94
N GLU A 41 -11.20 -18.40 -16.12
CA GLU A 41 -10.00 -18.97 -16.71
C GLU A 41 -8.88 -17.93 -16.68
N TYR A 42 -7.69 -18.36 -16.31
CA TYR A 42 -6.50 -17.51 -16.23
C TYR A 42 -5.24 -18.37 -16.26
N THR A 43 -4.17 -17.81 -16.80
CA THR A 43 -2.85 -18.45 -16.79
C THR A 43 -2.04 -18.04 -15.55
N GLU A 44 -0.99 -18.80 -15.26
CA GLU A 44 -0.06 -18.43 -14.18
C GLU A 44 0.68 -17.12 -14.50
N GLU A 45 1.01 -16.86 -15.77
CA GLU A 45 1.65 -15.62 -16.20
C GLU A 45 0.76 -14.40 -15.93
N GLU A 46 -0.54 -14.51 -16.14
CA GLU A 46 -1.49 -13.42 -15.86
C GLU A 46 -1.56 -13.12 -14.36
N VAL A 47 -1.67 -14.17 -13.54
CA VAL A 47 -1.65 -14.05 -12.07
C VAL A 47 -0.33 -13.42 -11.60
N ASN A 48 0.80 -13.88 -12.13
CA ASN A 48 2.13 -13.36 -11.79
C ASN A 48 2.27 -11.88 -12.16
N LYS A 49 1.79 -11.46 -13.33
CA LYS A 49 1.81 -10.05 -13.76
C LYS A 49 0.99 -9.16 -12.82
N ILE A 50 -0.21 -9.62 -12.43
CA ILE A 50 -1.09 -8.89 -11.50
C ILE A 50 -0.38 -8.65 -10.17
N PHE A 51 0.13 -9.71 -9.54
CA PHE A 51 0.75 -9.59 -8.22
C PHE A 51 2.09 -8.85 -8.27
N SER A 52 2.89 -9.03 -9.33
CA SER A 52 4.15 -8.30 -9.51
C SER A 52 3.94 -6.78 -9.52
N GLU A 53 2.90 -6.29 -10.21
CA GLU A 53 2.64 -4.84 -10.27
C GLU A 53 2.08 -4.31 -8.93
N ILE A 54 1.25 -5.10 -8.23
CA ILE A 54 0.78 -4.76 -6.88
C ILE A 54 1.96 -4.65 -5.91
N GLU A 55 2.86 -5.64 -5.89
CA GLU A 55 4.04 -5.66 -5.02
C GLU A 55 4.97 -4.47 -5.32
N LYS A 56 5.21 -4.17 -6.59
CA LYS A 56 5.99 -3.02 -7.02
C LYS A 56 5.36 -1.71 -6.53
N SER A 57 4.05 -1.55 -6.66
CA SER A 57 3.32 -0.38 -6.16
C SER A 57 3.44 -0.24 -4.64
N VAL A 58 3.28 -1.34 -3.89
CA VAL A 58 3.46 -1.36 -2.43
C VAL A 58 4.90 -1.00 -2.05
N LYS A 59 5.91 -1.51 -2.76
CA LYS A 59 7.32 -1.18 -2.53
C LYS A 59 7.59 0.31 -2.75
N ILE A 60 7.05 0.90 -3.81
CA ILE A 60 7.14 2.34 -4.10
C ILE A 60 6.40 3.17 -3.02
N ALA A 61 5.23 2.75 -2.58
CA ALA A 61 4.50 3.43 -1.50
C ALA A 61 5.29 3.40 -0.19
N LYS A 62 5.87 2.23 0.16
CA LYS A 62 6.70 2.06 1.36
C LYS A 62 7.98 2.89 1.30
N SER A 63 8.61 3.02 0.13
CA SER A 63 9.84 3.83 0.00
C SER A 63 9.61 5.30 0.32
N LYS A 64 8.41 5.86 0.05
CA LYS A 64 8.07 7.25 0.39
C LYS A 64 8.06 7.55 1.90
N PHE A 65 7.90 6.53 2.76
CA PHE A 65 8.01 6.69 4.22
C PHE A 65 9.47 6.73 4.69
N HIS A 66 10.39 6.21 3.89
CA HIS A 66 11.81 6.23 4.16
C HIS A 66 12.40 7.40 3.37
N TYR A 67 12.40 8.59 3.96
CA TYR A 67 13.09 9.74 3.37
C TYR A 67 14.51 9.29 2.97
N PRO A 68 14.93 9.43 1.70
CA PRO A 68 16.33 9.27 1.38
C PRO A 68 17.06 10.39 2.13
N LYS A 69 17.75 10.06 3.23
CA LYS A 69 18.83 10.91 3.71
C LYS A 69 19.74 11.05 2.50
N ASN A 70 19.84 12.26 1.94
CA ASN A 70 20.78 12.59 0.88
C ASN A 70 22.17 12.10 1.30
N LYS A 71 22.53 10.87 0.93
CA LYS A 71 23.89 10.39 1.06
C LYS A 71 24.61 11.10 -0.06
N LYS A 72 25.25 12.23 0.27
CA LYS A 72 26.24 12.85 -0.61
C LYS A 72 27.19 11.73 -1.02
N PHE A 73 27.21 11.43 -2.31
CA PHE A 73 28.19 10.53 -2.88
C PHE A 73 29.58 11.08 -2.53
N ARG A 74 30.45 10.24 -1.98
CA ARG A 74 31.86 10.54 -1.75
C ARG A 74 32.64 9.42 -2.42
N LEU A 75 33.62 9.82 -3.24
CA LEU A 75 34.62 8.92 -3.82
C LEU A 75 35.49 8.31 -2.71
#